data_AF-A0A6A3S719-F1
#
_entry.id   AF-A0A6A3S719-F1
#
_cell.length_a   1.000
_cell.length_b   1.000
_cell.length_c   1.000
_cell.angle_alpha   90.00
_cell.angle_beta   90.00
_cell.angle_gamma   90.00
#
_symmetry.space_group_name_H-M   'P 1'
#
loop_
_entity.id
_entity.type
_entity.pdbx_description
1 polymer ?
#
loop_
_entity_poly.entity_id
_entity_poly.type
_entity_poly.pdbx_seq_one_letter_code
_entity_poly.pdbx_strand_id
1 'polypeptide(L)'
;MSDTESSSSSPSDNEGCSSTAWRFVDDPNMELRVDDVEDFLLCKARNEVNTVLERLRGRKTGGGVSEQRSVSVADILDVWLDDSILLAFKSFVNSSLQPDIVSTQELLSFIEVELWLSFYSTTPTAFYTSENRDLYPPMWTAMPKPRYMQILQALSTSTQRTSGAENQWKAPLSHDREMARIAEIVRRLGADIGFVEPETIASLDDDMIRLRSTLVDDIGLAHTRNPKKWYDQ
;
A
#
# COMPACT_ATOMS: atom_id res chain seq x y z
N MET A 1 7.08 -61.79 42.57
CA MET A 1 6.23 -61.35 43.70
C MET A 1 6.73 -59.99 44.12
N SER A 2 5.78 -59.06 44.21
CA SER A 2 5.83 -57.64 44.60
C SER A 2 6.49 -57.45 45.98
N ASP A 3 6.93 -56.28 46.46
CA ASP A 3 6.47 -54.89 46.38
C ASP A 3 7.69 -53.93 46.51
N THR A 4 7.81 -52.87 45.72
CA THR A 4 7.37 -51.47 45.97
C THR A 4 8.11 -50.76 47.11
N GLU A 5 8.93 -49.75 46.78
CA GLU A 5 8.86 -48.44 47.44
C GLU A 5 9.55 -47.35 46.60
N SER A 6 8.74 -46.37 46.20
CA SER A 6 9.13 -45.13 45.54
C SER A 6 9.81 -44.21 46.55
N SER A 7 10.86 -43.50 46.13
CA SER A 7 11.34 -42.32 46.85
C SER A 7 11.86 -41.28 45.85
N SER A 8 11.00 -40.31 45.59
CA SER A 8 11.30 -39.02 44.97
C SER A 8 12.40 -38.30 45.75
N SER A 9 13.49 -37.94 45.08
CA SER A 9 14.48 -36.99 45.60
C SER A 9 14.55 -35.80 44.65
N SER A 10 13.85 -34.73 45.05
CA SER A 10 14.03 -33.37 44.54
C SER A 10 15.49 -32.92 44.74
N PRO A 11 16.00 -32.00 43.91
CA PRO A 11 17.42 -31.68 43.89
C PRO A 11 17.81 -30.96 45.19
N SER A 12 18.90 -31.40 45.78
CA SER A 12 19.52 -30.77 46.94
C SER A 12 20.22 -29.48 46.49
N ASP A 13 19.61 -28.34 46.80
CA ASP A 13 20.32 -27.07 46.88
C ASP A 13 21.29 -27.13 48.05
N ASN A 14 22.58 -27.22 47.75
CA ASN A 14 23.62 -26.88 48.71
C ASN A 14 24.72 -26.10 47.98
N GLU A 15 24.64 -24.78 48.13
CA GLU A 15 25.68 -23.84 47.73
C GLU A 15 26.96 -24.06 48.55
N GLY A 16 28.07 -24.29 47.85
CA GLY A 16 29.43 -24.26 48.38
C GLY A 16 30.34 -23.58 47.36
N CYS A 17 30.53 -22.27 47.52
CA CYS A 17 31.23 -21.36 46.62
C CYS A 17 32.70 -21.76 46.37
N SER A 18 33.08 -21.93 45.10
CA SER A 18 34.45 -21.74 44.59
C SER A 18 34.48 -21.96 43.06
N SER A 19 34.08 -20.93 42.29
CA SER A 19 34.56 -20.67 40.92
C SER A 19 33.65 -19.63 40.25
N THR A 20 33.93 -18.35 40.45
CA THR A 20 33.49 -17.25 39.56
C THR A 20 34.26 -17.28 38.24
N ALA A 21 34.33 -18.45 37.60
CA ALA A 21 34.85 -18.61 36.25
C ALA A 21 33.69 -18.97 35.35
N TRP A 22 33.53 -18.21 34.27
CA TRP A 22 32.65 -18.55 33.16
C TRP A 22 32.89 -20.02 32.78
N ARG A 23 31.87 -20.87 32.93
CA ARG A 23 31.90 -22.22 32.37
C ARG A 23 31.32 -22.14 30.98
N PHE A 24 32.09 -22.61 30.01
CA PHE A 24 31.54 -22.88 28.68
C PHE A 24 30.43 -23.92 28.85
N VAL A 25 29.25 -23.59 28.31
CA VAL A 25 28.21 -24.59 28.11
C VAL A 25 28.76 -25.55 27.06
N ASP A 26 28.75 -26.86 27.34
CA ASP A 26 29.09 -27.86 26.33
C ASP A 26 28.18 -27.62 25.14
N ASP A 27 28.79 -27.31 23.99
CA ASP A 27 28.07 -26.96 22.77
C ASP A 27 27.16 -28.16 22.46
N PRO A 28 25.83 -28.06 22.63
CA PRO A 28 24.98 -29.12 22.13
C PRO A 28 25.31 -29.16 20.65
N ASN A 29 25.64 -30.35 20.14
CA ASN A 29 25.94 -30.56 18.73
C ASN A 29 24.64 -30.29 17.94
N MET A 30 24.32 -29.01 17.80
CA MET A 30 23.08 -28.49 17.26
C MET A 30 23.38 -28.36 15.79
N GLU A 31 23.18 -29.46 15.06
CA GLU A 31 23.00 -29.37 13.63
C GLU A 31 21.80 -28.47 13.37
N LEU A 32 22.06 -27.17 13.19
CA LEU A 32 21.17 -26.27 12.50
C LEU A 32 21.04 -26.83 11.09
N ARG A 33 20.08 -27.73 10.89
CA ARG A 33 19.55 -28.01 9.57
C ARG A 33 18.94 -26.71 9.08
N VAL A 34 19.76 -25.91 8.41
CA VAL A 34 19.26 -24.86 7.54
C VAL A 34 18.66 -25.62 6.37
N ASP A 35 17.39 -25.99 6.49
CA ASP A 35 16.58 -26.38 5.33
C ASP A 35 16.80 -25.31 4.26
N ASP A 36 16.83 -25.73 2.99
CA ASP A 36 17.08 -24.80 1.89
C ASP A 36 16.03 -23.68 1.94
N VAL A 37 16.47 -22.50 2.38
CA VAL A 37 15.62 -21.34 2.62
C VAL A 37 14.94 -20.93 1.32
N GLU A 38 15.61 -21.15 0.18
CA GLU A 38 15.04 -20.86 -1.14
C GLU A 38 13.86 -21.79 -1.44
N ASP A 39 13.99 -23.10 -1.18
CA ASP A 39 12.90 -24.06 -1.36
C ASP A 39 11.70 -23.75 -0.45
N PHE A 40 11.96 -23.37 0.80
CA PHE A 40 10.91 -22.95 1.72
C PHE A 40 10.17 -21.71 1.22
N LEU A 41 10.90 -20.65 0.83
CA LEU A 41 10.33 -19.42 0.30
C LEU A 41 9.56 -19.65 -1.00
N LEU A 42 10.11 -20.47 -1.91
CA LEU A 42 9.44 -20.84 -3.17
C LEU A 42 8.15 -21.63 -2.92
N CYS A 43 8.16 -22.54 -1.94
CA CYS A 43 6.97 -23.30 -1.55
C CYS A 43 5.86 -22.35 -1.05
N LYS A 44 6.21 -21.43 -0.15
CA LYS A 44 5.29 -20.41 0.38
C LYS A 44 4.73 -19.51 -0.72
N ALA A 45 5.61 -18.99 -1.60
CA ALA A 45 5.19 -18.16 -2.72
C ALA A 45 4.23 -18.87 -3.68
N ARG A 46 4.45 -20.16 -3.97
CA ARG A 46 3.54 -20.94 -4.84
C ARG A 46 2.15 -21.11 -4.22
N ASN A 47 2.07 -21.38 -2.92
CA ASN A 47 0.80 -21.51 -2.21
C ASN A 47 0.04 -20.19 -2.14
N GLU A 48 0.77 -19.10 -1.85
CA GLU A 48 0.23 -17.75 -1.81
C GLU A 48 -0.32 -17.35 -3.20
N VAL A 49 0.46 -17.51 -4.27
CA VAL A 49 0.05 -17.17 -5.64
C VAL A 49 -1.24 -17.88 -6.03
N ASN A 50 -1.38 -19.18 -5.74
CA ASN A 50 -2.60 -19.91 -6.06
C ASN A 50 -3.83 -19.30 -5.36
N THR A 51 -3.71 -19.00 -4.06
CA THR A 51 -4.79 -18.41 -3.28
C THR A 51 -5.14 -17.00 -3.75
N VAL A 52 -4.13 -16.16 -4.01
CA VAL A 52 -4.32 -14.79 -4.53
C VAL A 52 -4.99 -14.84 -5.91
N LEU A 53 -4.56 -15.73 -6.80
CA LEU A 53 -5.19 -15.90 -8.11
C LEU A 53 -6.66 -16.35 -8.00
N GLU A 54 -6.98 -17.22 -7.05
CA GLU A 54 -8.37 -17.62 -6.79
C GLU A 54 -9.21 -16.45 -6.28
N ARG A 55 -8.70 -15.64 -5.35
CA ARG A 55 -9.38 -14.44 -4.85
C ARG A 55 -9.61 -13.42 -5.97
N LEU A 56 -8.60 -13.18 -6.81
CA LEU A 56 -8.71 -12.29 -7.98
C LEU A 56 -9.76 -12.79 -8.96
N ARG A 57 -9.78 -14.11 -9.26
CA ARG A 57 -10.82 -14.70 -10.11
C ARG A 57 -12.20 -14.59 -9.48
N GLY A 58 -12.33 -14.89 -8.18
CA GLY A 58 -13.58 -14.82 -7.44
C GLY A 58 -14.19 -13.42 -7.45
N ARG A 59 -13.36 -12.38 -7.28
CA ARG A 59 -13.79 -10.98 -7.42
C ARG A 59 -14.22 -10.64 -8.84
N LYS A 60 -13.56 -11.17 -9.86
CA LYS A 60 -13.92 -10.94 -11.27
C LYS A 60 -15.23 -11.64 -11.68
N THR A 61 -15.47 -12.87 -11.22
CA THR A 61 -16.56 -13.72 -11.73
C THR A 61 -17.72 -13.91 -10.76
N GLY A 62 -17.70 -13.26 -9.58
CA GLY A 62 -18.73 -13.43 -8.55
C GLY A 62 -18.83 -14.86 -8.02
N GLY A 63 -17.72 -15.61 -8.05
CA GLY A 63 -17.68 -17.03 -7.65
C GLY A 63 -18.22 -18.02 -8.70
N GLY A 64 -18.60 -17.56 -9.89
CA GLY A 64 -18.96 -18.43 -11.01
C GLY A 64 -17.73 -18.99 -11.72
N VAL A 65 -17.80 -20.26 -12.15
CA VAL A 65 -16.83 -20.86 -13.07
C VAL A 65 -16.99 -20.16 -14.42
N SER A 66 -16.23 -19.09 -14.64
CA SER A 66 -16.16 -18.48 -15.97
C SER A 66 -15.13 -19.23 -16.78
N GLU A 67 -15.60 -19.83 -17.87
CA GLU A 67 -14.80 -20.21 -19.03
C GLU A 67 -13.91 -19.03 -19.48
N GLN A 68 -12.86 -19.37 -20.24
CA GLN A 68 -11.74 -18.55 -20.73
C GLN A 68 -12.18 -17.25 -21.44
N ARG A 69 -12.75 -16.30 -20.71
CA ARG A 69 -13.06 -14.96 -21.20
C ARG A 69 -11.80 -14.11 -21.08
N SER A 70 -11.43 -13.45 -22.19
CA SER A 70 -10.35 -12.47 -22.23
C SER A 70 -10.51 -11.44 -21.10
N VAL A 71 -9.45 -11.17 -20.35
CA VAL A 71 -9.42 -10.13 -19.33
C VAL A 71 -9.39 -8.77 -20.01
N SER A 72 -10.39 -7.94 -19.75
CA SER A 72 -10.44 -6.56 -20.24
C SER A 72 -9.70 -5.61 -19.27
N VAL A 73 -9.31 -4.42 -19.73
CA VAL A 73 -8.75 -3.37 -18.85
C VAL A 73 -9.76 -2.96 -17.78
N ALA A 74 -11.05 -2.91 -18.12
CA ALA A 74 -12.11 -2.63 -17.15
C ALA A 74 -12.16 -3.70 -16.05
N ASP A 75 -12.01 -4.99 -16.40
CA ASP A 75 -11.98 -6.07 -15.41
C ASP A 75 -10.83 -5.90 -14.41
N ILE A 76 -9.67 -5.38 -14.86
CA ILE A 76 -8.52 -5.12 -14.00
C ILE A 76 -8.79 -3.91 -13.09
N LEU A 77 -9.38 -2.85 -13.64
CA LEU A 77 -9.72 -1.67 -12.86
C LEU A 77 -10.76 -1.99 -11.78
N ASP A 78 -11.80 -2.78 -12.10
CA ASP A 78 -12.86 -3.16 -11.16
C ASP A 78 -12.34 -3.97 -9.95
N VAL A 79 -11.24 -4.72 -10.13
CA VAL A 79 -10.59 -5.45 -9.02
C VAL A 79 -10.03 -4.49 -7.98
N TRP A 80 -9.44 -3.36 -8.42
CA TRP A 80 -8.71 -2.41 -7.57
C TRP A 80 -9.51 -1.14 -7.23
N LEU A 81 -10.53 -0.83 -8.02
CA LEU A 81 -11.42 0.33 -7.91
C LEU A 81 -12.87 -0.15 -7.77
N ASP A 82 -13.13 -0.95 -6.74
CA ASP A 82 -14.49 -1.42 -6.50
C ASP A 82 -15.46 -0.27 -6.17
N ASP A 83 -16.77 -0.57 -6.19
CA ASP A 83 -17.82 0.41 -5.93
C ASP A 83 -17.64 1.15 -4.60
N SER A 84 -17.03 0.51 -3.59
CA SER A 84 -16.80 1.12 -2.29
C SER A 84 -15.76 2.24 -2.35
N ILE A 85 -14.67 2.00 -3.10
CA ILE A 85 -13.61 2.99 -3.34
C ILE A 85 -14.14 4.11 -4.22
N LEU A 86 -14.81 3.78 -5.33
CA LEU A 86 -15.37 4.78 -6.24
C LEU A 86 -16.42 5.65 -5.54
N LEU A 87 -17.27 5.08 -4.70
CA LEU A 87 -18.26 5.82 -3.92
C LEU A 87 -17.59 6.73 -2.88
N ALA A 88 -16.57 6.22 -2.18
CA ALA A 88 -15.84 7.00 -1.19
C ALA A 88 -15.11 8.19 -1.84
N PHE A 89 -14.47 7.96 -2.99
CA PHE A 89 -13.76 8.98 -3.74
C PHE A 89 -14.71 10.02 -4.34
N LYS A 90 -15.82 9.56 -4.94
CA LYS A 90 -16.89 10.43 -5.45
C LYS A 90 -17.49 11.30 -4.35
N SER A 91 -17.78 10.72 -3.19
CA SER A 91 -18.32 11.46 -2.02
C SER A 91 -17.34 12.56 -1.57
N PHE A 92 -16.05 12.25 -1.57
CA PHE A 92 -15.00 13.19 -1.19
C PHE A 92 -14.92 14.38 -2.17
N VAL A 93 -14.84 14.09 -3.47
CA VAL A 93 -14.83 15.10 -4.55
C VAL A 93 -16.08 15.97 -4.52
N ASN A 94 -17.26 15.34 -4.44
CA ASN A 94 -18.55 16.04 -4.50
C ASN A 94 -18.87 16.84 -3.25
N SER A 95 -18.21 16.57 -2.13
CA SER A 95 -18.25 17.46 -0.98
C SER A 95 -17.78 18.87 -1.42
N SER A 96 -16.76 18.93 -2.29
CA SER A 96 -16.03 20.15 -2.67
C SER A 96 -16.53 20.84 -3.93
N LEU A 97 -17.32 20.16 -4.76
CA LEU A 97 -17.76 20.67 -6.06
C LEU A 97 -19.20 21.18 -6.15
N GLN A 98 -19.93 21.35 -5.04
CA GLN A 98 -21.33 21.81 -5.12
C GLN A 98 -21.43 23.18 -5.81
N PRO A 99 -22.30 23.36 -6.83
CA PRO A 99 -23.37 22.46 -7.31
C PRO A 99 -23.00 21.48 -8.45
N ASP A 100 -21.78 21.54 -8.99
CA ASP A 100 -21.32 20.81 -10.16
C ASP A 100 -20.80 19.40 -9.81
N ILE A 101 -21.73 18.53 -9.42
CA ILE A 101 -21.47 17.17 -8.93
C ILE A 101 -20.88 16.29 -10.04
N VAL A 102 -19.83 15.55 -9.71
CA VAL A 102 -19.15 14.58 -10.57
C VAL A 102 -19.85 13.23 -10.54
N SER A 103 -20.14 12.69 -11.73
CA SER A 103 -20.65 11.34 -11.94
C SER A 103 -19.55 10.27 -11.80
N THR A 104 -19.94 9.00 -11.66
CA THR A 104 -18.95 7.91 -11.59
C THR A 104 -18.16 7.78 -12.90
N GLN A 105 -18.82 8.00 -14.03
CA GLN A 105 -18.17 7.98 -15.35
C GLN A 105 -17.13 9.09 -15.49
N GLU A 106 -17.46 10.31 -15.06
CA GLU A 106 -16.48 11.41 -15.05
C GLU A 106 -15.30 11.12 -14.12
N LEU A 107 -15.54 10.49 -12.96
CA LEU A 107 -14.46 10.09 -12.07
C LEU A 107 -13.53 9.05 -12.71
N LEU A 108 -14.09 8.08 -13.45
CA LEU A 108 -13.30 7.11 -14.22
C LEU A 108 -12.50 7.80 -15.33
N SER A 109 -13.10 8.75 -16.05
CA SER A 109 -12.39 9.58 -17.04
C SER A 109 -11.27 10.43 -16.40
N PHE A 110 -11.46 10.91 -15.18
CA PHE A 110 -10.40 11.59 -14.43
C PHE A 110 -9.24 10.63 -14.09
N ILE A 111 -9.55 9.43 -13.60
CA ILE A 111 -8.54 8.39 -13.32
C ILE A 111 -7.82 7.98 -14.61
N GLU A 112 -8.52 7.87 -15.74
CA GLU A 112 -7.92 7.59 -17.04
C GLU A 112 -6.86 8.64 -17.40
N VAL A 113 -7.14 9.92 -17.19
CA VAL A 113 -6.15 10.98 -17.40
C VAL A 113 -4.92 10.79 -16.49
N GLU A 114 -5.10 10.50 -15.20
CA GLU A 114 -3.99 10.24 -14.27
C GLU A 114 -3.11 9.06 -14.71
N LEU A 115 -3.73 8.01 -15.27
CA LEU A 115 -3.01 6.87 -15.84
C LEU A 115 -2.20 7.28 -17.08
N TRP A 116 -2.77 8.10 -17.98
CA TRP A 116 -2.03 8.63 -19.13
C TRP A 116 -0.88 9.53 -18.72
N LEU A 117 -1.08 10.40 -17.72
CA LEU A 117 -0.02 11.25 -17.17
C LEU A 117 1.13 10.42 -16.62
N SER A 118 0.82 9.32 -15.92
CA SER A 118 1.80 8.37 -15.40
C SER A 118 2.54 7.66 -16.54
N PHE A 119 1.81 7.18 -17.55
CA PHE A 119 2.39 6.50 -18.71
C PHE A 119 3.35 7.40 -19.49
N TYR A 120 2.95 8.64 -19.78
CA TYR A 120 3.80 9.61 -20.47
C TYR A 120 4.82 10.30 -19.56
N SER A 121 4.77 10.06 -18.24
CA SER A 121 5.61 10.72 -17.24
C SER A 121 5.59 12.25 -17.38
N THR A 122 4.39 12.82 -17.53
CA THR A 122 4.20 14.24 -17.85
C THR A 122 3.29 14.93 -16.85
N THR A 123 3.32 16.26 -16.85
CA THR A 123 2.45 17.07 -15.97
C THR A 123 1.13 17.37 -16.68
N PRO A 124 0.03 17.61 -15.94
CA PRO A 124 -1.23 18.04 -16.55
C PRO A 124 -1.10 19.28 -17.43
N THR A 125 -0.24 20.23 -17.05
CA THR A 125 0.01 21.45 -17.83
C THR A 125 0.59 21.13 -19.19
N ALA A 126 1.64 20.29 -19.25
CA ALA A 126 2.25 19.87 -20.50
C ALA A 126 1.31 18.96 -21.32
N PHE A 127 0.58 18.08 -20.63
CA PHE A 127 -0.38 17.15 -21.24
C PHE A 127 -1.51 17.84 -21.98
N TYR A 128 -2.01 18.99 -21.49
CA TYR A 128 -3.10 19.73 -22.12
C TYR A 128 -2.64 20.94 -22.97
N THR A 129 -1.36 21.03 -23.31
CA THR A 129 -0.85 22.11 -24.17
C THR A 129 -1.13 21.78 -25.64
N SER A 130 -1.66 22.75 -26.40
CA SER A 130 -2.03 22.55 -27.81
C SER A 130 -0.88 22.14 -28.71
N GLU A 131 0.35 22.54 -28.36
CA GLU A 131 1.59 22.17 -29.08
C GLU A 131 1.91 20.67 -28.95
N ASN A 132 1.50 20.04 -27.86
CA ASN A 132 1.75 18.62 -27.60
C ASN A 132 0.60 17.73 -28.07
N ARG A 133 -0.31 18.25 -28.89
CA ARG A 133 -1.50 17.54 -29.36
C ARG A 133 -1.17 16.22 -30.05
N ASP A 134 -0.15 16.22 -30.89
CA ASP A 134 0.25 15.03 -31.64
C ASP A 134 1.04 14.04 -30.77
N LEU A 135 1.61 14.51 -29.66
CA LEU A 135 2.35 13.70 -28.69
C LEU A 135 1.43 12.99 -27.71
N TYR A 136 0.28 13.59 -27.38
CA TYR A 136 -0.68 13.03 -26.42
C TYR A 136 -2.08 12.91 -27.02
N PRO A 137 -2.32 11.91 -27.91
CA PRO A 137 -3.64 11.69 -28.52
C PRO A 137 -4.81 11.60 -27.53
N PRO A 138 -4.69 10.95 -26.34
CA PRO A 138 -5.79 10.84 -25.37
C PRO A 138 -6.25 12.17 -24.74
N MET A 139 -5.49 13.26 -24.91
CA MET A 139 -5.78 14.59 -24.33
C MET A 139 -7.22 15.07 -24.61
N TRP A 140 -7.79 14.72 -25.76
CA TRP A 140 -9.09 15.23 -26.20
C TRP A 140 -10.24 14.26 -26.02
N THR A 141 -9.94 12.98 -25.75
CA THR A 141 -10.93 11.90 -25.68
C THR A 141 -11.26 11.53 -24.25
N ALA A 142 -10.29 11.64 -23.32
CA ALA A 142 -10.48 11.22 -21.94
C ALA A 142 -11.29 12.23 -21.12
N MET A 143 -10.81 13.48 -20.99
CA MET A 143 -11.52 14.53 -20.26
C MET A 143 -11.05 15.93 -20.68
N PRO A 144 -11.94 16.95 -20.78
CA PRO A 144 -11.52 18.33 -21.02
C PRO A 144 -10.71 18.92 -19.86
N LYS A 145 -9.63 19.66 -20.17
CA LYS A 145 -8.77 20.34 -19.19
C LYS A 145 -9.52 21.10 -18.10
N PRO A 146 -10.55 21.94 -18.39
CA PRO A 146 -11.22 22.71 -17.34
C PRO A 146 -11.88 21.79 -16.30
N ARG A 147 -12.51 20.71 -16.77
CA ARG A 147 -13.18 19.73 -15.89
C ARG A 147 -12.18 18.95 -15.06
N TYR A 148 -11.08 18.49 -15.68
CA TYR A 148 -9.98 17.83 -14.98
C TYR A 148 -9.42 18.72 -13.85
N MET A 149 -9.14 19.99 -14.14
CA MET A 149 -8.60 20.93 -13.16
C MET A 149 -9.59 21.24 -12.03
N GLN A 150 -10.89 21.31 -12.32
CA GLN A 150 -11.93 21.47 -11.28
C GLN A 150 -11.92 20.29 -10.31
N ILE A 151 -11.87 19.05 -10.82
CA ILE A 151 -11.81 17.85 -9.98
C ILE A 151 -10.52 17.85 -9.15
N LEU A 152 -9.37 18.14 -9.77
CA LEU A 152 -8.09 18.23 -9.09
C LEU A 152 -8.10 19.28 -7.96
N GLN A 153 -8.71 20.45 -8.21
CA GLN A 153 -8.85 21.50 -7.20
C GLN A 153 -9.77 21.06 -6.05
N ALA A 154 -10.85 20.35 -6.35
CA ALA A 154 -11.75 19.82 -5.34
C ALA A 154 -11.04 18.87 -4.37
N LEU A 155 -10.13 18.04 -4.88
CA LEU A 155 -9.28 17.16 -4.07
C LEU A 155 -8.36 17.94 -3.12
N SER A 156 -7.86 19.10 -3.56
CA SER A 156 -6.99 19.96 -2.73
C SER A 156 -7.74 20.77 -1.67
N THR A 157 -9.01 21.11 -1.92
CA THR A 157 -9.79 22.04 -1.08
C THR A 157 -10.43 21.34 0.12
N SER A 158 -10.75 20.04 0.03
CA SER A 158 -11.32 19.28 1.16
C SER A 158 -10.40 19.31 2.40
N THR A 159 -9.09 19.29 2.19
CA THR A 159 -8.07 19.37 3.26
C THR A 159 -8.13 20.68 4.06
N GLN A 160 -8.66 21.76 3.47
CA GLN A 160 -8.81 23.07 4.11
C GLN A 160 -10.11 23.20 4.91
N ARG A 161 -11.12 22.36 4.71
CA ARG A 161 -12.45 22.53 5.36
C ARG A 161 -12.45 22.25 6.87
N THR A 162 -11.41 21.63 7.37
CA THR A 162 -11.19 21.47 8.82
C THR A 162 -10.66 22.74 9.49
N SER A 163 -10.36 23.82 8.75
CA SER A 163 -9.90 25.10 9.31
C SER A 163 -11.06 26.06 9.61
N GLY A 164 -11.99 25.64 10.48
CA GLY A 164 -13.00 26.53 11.06
C GLY A 164 -12.51 27.31 12.28
N ALA A 165 -11.24 27.14 12.68
CA ALA A 165 -10.64 27.80 13.83
C ALA A 165 -9.35 28.48 13.41
N GLU A 166 -9.45 29.71 12.90
CA GLU A 166 -8.31 30.53 12.45
C GLU A 166 -7.26 30.81 13.54
N ASN A 167 -7.51 30.41 14.80
CA ASN A 167 -6.63 30.67 15.96
C ASN A 167 -6.23 29.43 16.78
N GLN A 168 -6.40 28.20 16.29
CA GLN A 168 -5.84 27.02 16.96
C GLN A 168 -4.62 26.49 16.21
N TRP A 169 -3.51 26.27 16.94
CA TRP A 169 -2.36 25.55 16.44
C TRP A 169 -2.83 24.18 15.94
N LYS A 170 -2.88 24.01 14.62
CA LYS A 170 -3.15 22.72 14.00
C LYS A 170 -1.83 21.97 13.96
N ALA A 171 -1.76 20.83 14.64
CA ALA A 171 -0.57 20.00 14.59
C ALA A 171 -0.18 19.76 13.11
N PRO A 172 1.11 19.91 12.75
CA PRO A 172 1.59 19.49 11.44
C PRO A 172 1.14 18.05 11.19
N LEU A 173 0.65 17.75 9.97
CA LEU A 173 0.11 16.44 9.60
C LEU A 173 -1.19 16.04 10.33
N SER A 174 -1.98 17.00 10.82
CA SER A 174 -3.31 16.72 11.35
C SER A 174 -4.09 15.82 10.38
N HIS A 175 -4.43 14.61 10.84
CA HIS A 175 -5.07 13.59 10.01
C HIS A 175 -6.34 14.13 9.36
N ASP A 176 -6.35 14.20 8.03
CA ASP A 176 -7.58 14.32 7.27
C ASP A 176 -8.35 13.01 7.45
N ARG A 177 -9.46 13.07 8.20
CA ARG A 177 -10.28 11.90 8.54
C ARG A 177 -10.87 11.23 7.31
N GLU A 178 -11.21 12.01 6.29
CA GLU A 178 -11.79 11.47 5.06
C GLU A 178 -10.73 10.77 4.22
N MET A 179 -9.54 11.38 4.12
CA MET A 179 -8.38 10.75 3.48
C MET A 179 -7.96 9.46 4.19
N ALA A 180 -7.88 9.48 5.52
CA ALA A 180 -7.54 8.30 6.32
C ALA A 180 -8.58 7.18 6.13
N ARG A 181 -9.87 7.53 6.02
CA ARG A 181 -10.92 6.56 5.73
C ARG A 181 -10.75 5.93 4.35
N ILE A 182 -10.47 6.73 3.31
CA ILE A 182 -10.26 6.22 1.95
C ILE A 182 -9.01 5.32 1.91
N ALA A 183 -7.91 5.75 2.53
CA ALA A 183 -6.68 4.97 2.63
C ALA A 183 -6.92 3.62 3.32
N GLU A 184 -7.73 3.60 4.39
CA GLU A 184 -8.11 2.36 5.09
C GLU A 184 -8.93 1.40 4.21
N ILE A 185 -9.86 1.92 3.39
CA ILE A 185 -10.63 1.10 2.44
C ILE A 185 -9.69 0.45 1.43
N VAL A 186 -8.78 1.23 0.83
CA VAL A 186 -7.78 0.72 -0.13
C VAL A 186 -6.85 -0.30 0.52
N ARG A 187 -6.38 -0.03 1.75
CA ARG A 187 -5.50 -0.94 2.50
C ARG A 187 -6.19 -2.28 2.79
N ARG A 188 -7.48 -2.25 3.19
CA ARG A 188 -8.27 -3.47 3.41
C ARG A 188 -8.44 -4.27 2.13
N LEU A 189 -8.76 -3.60 1.02
CA LEU A 189 -8.85 -4.27 -0.27
C LEU A 189 -7.54 -4.96 -0.65
N GLY A 190 -6.40 -4.26 -0.49
CA GLY A 190 -5.08 -4.83 -0.75
C GLY A 190 -4.78 -6.04 0.14
N ALA A 191 -5.10 -5.96 1.43
CA ALA A 191 -4.92 -7.07 2.37
C ALA A 191 -5.84 -8.26 2.04
N ASP A 192 -7.11 -8.00 1.74
CA ASP A 192 -8.09 -9.04 1.38
C ASP A 192 -7.65 -9.81 0.12
N ILE A 193 -6.98 -9.14 -0.82
CA ILE A 193 -6.44 -9.79 -2.02
C ILE A 193 -5.12 -10.51 -1.72
N GLY A 194 -4.14 -9.82 -1.14
CA GLY A 194 -2.75 -10.26 -1.09
C GLY A 194 -2.35 -11.04 0.17
N PHE A 195 -3.03 -10.86 1.29
CA PHE A 195 -2.64 -11.49 2.56
C PHE A 195 -3.27 -12.88 2.74
N VAL A 196 -2.44 -13.91 2.77
CA VAL A 196 -2.83 -15.31 2.93
C VAL A 196 -2.17 -15.86 4.19
N GLU A 197 -2.92 -15.90 5.29
CA GLU A 197 -2.47 -16.60 6.50
C GLU A 197 -2.50 -18.12 6.26
N PRO A 198 -1.46 -18.94 6.55
CA PRO A 198 -0.12 -18.71 7.13
C PRO A 198 1.01 -18.73 6.07
N GLU A 199 0.71 -18.37 4.82
CA GLU A 199 1.64 -18.48 3.69
C GLU A 199 2.42 -17.18 3.45
N THR A 200 1.79 -16.03 3.67
CA THR A 200 2.39 -14.72 3.43
C THR A 200 3.57 -14.45 4.37
N ILE A 201 4.73 -14.19 3.77
CA ILE A 201 5.92 -13.69 4.46
C ILE A 201 6.02 -12.20 4.13
N ALA A 202 5.62 -11.35 5.08
CA ALA A 202 5.66 -9.91 4.89
C ALA A 202 7.05 -9.35 5.17
N SER A 203 7.52 -8.47 4.29
CA SER A 203 8.64 -7.57 4.58
C SER A 203 8.10 -6.18 4.86
N LEU A 204 8.74 -5.48 5.80
CA LEU A 204 8.46 -4.07 6.08
C LEU A 204 9.50 -3.23 5.34
N ASP A 205 9.04 -2.37 4.46
CA ASP A 205 9.85 -1.38 3.77
C ASP A 205 9.16 -0.01 3.79
N ASP A 206 9.96 1.06 3.75
CA ASP A 206 9.51 2.44 3.79
C ASP A 206 9.49 3.05 2.38
N ASP A 207 8.30 3.14 1.79
CA ASP A 207 8.09 3.87 0.54
C ASP A 207 8.01 5.38 0.79
N MET A 208 8.80 6.15 0.03
CA MET A 208 8.77 7.61 0.12
C MET A 208 7.93 8.20 -1.02
N ILE A 209 6.77 8.77 -0.67
CA ILE A 209 6.03 9.65 -1.58
C ILE A 209 6.74 11.01 -1.58
N ARG A 210 7.42 11.32 -2.67
CA ARG A 210 8.16 12.58 -2.79
C ARG A 210 7.21 13.73 -3.10
N LEU A 211 6.90 14.52 -2.07
CA LEU A 211 6.23 15.82 -2.25
C LEU A 211 7.31 16.91 -2.30
N ARG A 212 7.29 17.73 -3.36
CA ARG A 212 8.09 18.97 -3.39
C ARG A 212 7.12 20.14 -3.29
N SER A 213 7.22 20.93 -2.24
CA SER A 213 6.71 22.31 -2.29
C SER A 213 7.89 23.24 -2.60
N THR A 214 7.65 24.26 -3.41
CA THR A 214 8.65 25.28 -3.76
C THR A 214 9.21 26.01 -2.54
N LEU A 215 8.50 25.97 -1.40
CA LEU A 215 8.88 26.65 -0.16
C LEU A 215 9.97 25.91 0.65
N VAL A 216 10.27 24.64 0.39
CA VAL A 216 11.23 23.86 1.19
C VAL A 216 12.69 24.15 0.82
N ASP A 217 12.96 24.50 -0.44
CA ASP A 217 14.30 24.88 -0.90
C ASP A 217 14.76 26.22 -0.28
N ASP A 218 13.82 27.14 0.00
CA ASP A 218 14.10 28.44 0.62
C ASP A 218 14.45 28.36 2.12
N ILE A 219 14.21 27.21 2.77
CA ILE A 219 14.44 27.02 4.21
C ILE A 219 15.82 26.42 4.52
N GLY A 220 16.68 26.21 3.51
CA GLY A 220 18.06 25.78 3.71
C GLY A 220 18.21 24.36 4.29
N LEU A 221 17.17 23.53 4.24
CA LEU A 221 17.26 22.12 4.61
C LEU A 221 18.01 21.37 3.51
N ALA A 222 19.33 21.36 3.65
CA ALA A 222 20.25 20.68 2.75
C ALA A 222 19.89 19.19 2.66
N HIS A 223 19.66 18.75 1.42
CA HIS A 223 19.42 17.37 1.07
C HIS A 223 20.62 16.49 1.46
N THR A 224 20.50 15.70 2.52
CA THR A 224 21.41 14.57 2.78
C THR A 224 20.97 13.39 1.93
N ARG A 225 21.65 13.16 0.81
CA ARG A 225 21.44 11.98 -0.04
C ARG A 225 22.02 10.75 0.65
N ASN A 226 21.26 9.64 0.67
CA ASN A 226 21.78 8.34 1.10
C ASN A 226 22.63 7.74 -0.03
N PRO A 227 23.96 7.61 0.14
CA PRO A 227 24.85 7.10 -0.91
C PRO A 227 24.65 5.61 -1.22
N LYS A 228 23.88 4.86 -0.42
CA LYS A 228 23.62 3.43 -0.66
C LYS A 228 22.45 3.15 -1.62
N LYS A 229 21.65 4.17 -1.97
CA LYS A 229 20.43 3.99 -2.78
C LYS A 229 20.62 4.28 -4.29
N TRP A 230 21.85 4.46 -4.77
CA TRP A 230 22.11 4.61 -6.20
C TRP A 230 22.99 3.47 -6.69
N TYR A 231 22.49 2.73 -7.67
CA TYR A 231 23.31 2.00 -8.64
C TYR A 231 23.20 2.77 -9.95
N ASP A 232 24.37 3.18 -10.42
CA ASP A 232 24.85 3.55 -11.76
C ASP A 232 23.95 4.28 -12.77
N GLN A 233 24.59 5.30 -13.36
CA GLN A 233 24.11 6.27 -14.35
C GLN A 233 23.66 5.64 -15.68
#